data_AF-A0A355YNB1-F1
#
_entry.id   AF-A0A355YNB1-F1
#
_cell.length_a   1.000
_cell.length_b   1.000
_cell.length_c   1.000
_cell.angle_alpha   90.00
_cell.angle_beta   90.00
_cell.angle_gamma   90.00
#
_symmetry.space_group_name_H-M   'P 1'
#
loop_
_entity.id
_entity.type
_entity.pdbx_description
1 polymer ?
#
loop_
_entity_poly.entity_id
_entity_poly.type
_entity_poly.pdbx_seq_one_letter_code
_entity_poly.pdbx_strand_id
1 'polypeptide(L)'
;MNMKKTTKTICTLIAAAAFIVLLVFLESNKNKYGMAVTVLQKGFILAVVAVSMNLLNGFTGLFSLGQAGFMALGAYTYAIFTIPVESRASVYYISGMNPVLAGIELPMLVALVAAGLMAAAFSAVIGFPGLRFK
;
A
#
# COMPACT_ATOMS: atom_id res chain seq x y z
N MET A 1 26.36 -7.68 28.26
CA MET A 1 26.05 -6.31 28.74
C MET A 1 24.54 -6.10 28.69
N ASN A 2 23.84 -6.31 29.82
CA ASN A 2 22.38 -6.38 29.88
C ASN A 2 21.80 -4.96 30.04
N MET A 3 21.45 -4.31 28.93
CA MET A 3 20.89 -2.95 28.94
C MET A 3 19.49 -2.96 29.59
N LYS A 4 19.21 -1.97 30.46
CA LYS A 4 17.86 -1.75 31.05
C LYS A 4 16.79 -1.70 29.95
N LYS A 5 15.60 -2.26 30.23
CA LYS A 5 14.45 -2.34 29.29
C LYS A 5 14.17 -0.99 28.61
N THR A 6 14.24 0.10 29.38
CA THR A 6 14.03 1.48 28.91
C THR A 6 15.07 1.94 27.89
N THR A 7 16.35 1.62 28.11
CA THR A 7 17.45 1.94 27.18
C THR A 7 17.31 1.16 25.86
N LYS A 8 16.82 -0.09 25.90
CA LYS A 8 16.54 -0.86 24.68
C LYS A 8 15.41 -0.24 23.85
N THR A 9 14.29 0.14 24.47
CA THR A 9 13.19 0.85 23.78
C THR A 9 13.64 2.17 23.17
N ILE A 10 14.50 2.93 23.85
CA ILE A 10 15.04 4.18 23.33
C ILE A 10 15.93 3.91 22.11
N CYS A 11 16.83 2.92 22.17
CA CYS A 11 17.63 2.52 21.02
C CYS A 11 16.77 2.06 19.82
N THR A 12 15.70 1.30 20.07
CA THR A 12 14.77 0.88 19.01
C THR A 12 14.04 2.07 18.38
N LEU A 13 13.58 3.02 19.19
CA LEU A 13 12.94 4.25 18.69
C LEU A 13 13.90 5.09 17.85
N ILE A 14 15.16 5.25 18.28
CA ILE A 14 16.19 5.97 17.53
C ILE A 14 16.48 5.27 16.20
N ALA A 15 16.62 3.95 16.20
CA ALA A 15 16.85 3.19 14.98
C ALA A 15 15.66 3.30 14.00
N ALA A 16 14.43 3.26 14.50
CA ALA A 16 13.22 3.45 13.69
C ALA A 16 13.15 4.87 13.10
N ALA A 17 13.45 5.90 13.91
CA ALA A 17 13.49 7.28 13.44
C ALA A 17 14.58 7.48 12.38
N ALA A 18 15.79 6.94 12.57
CA ALA A 18 16.87 6.99 11.59
C ALA A 18 16.48 6.32 10.27
N PHE A 19 15.76 5.20 10.34
CA PHE A 19 15.24 4.51 9.17
C PHE A 19 14.20 5.35 8.41
N ILE A 20 13.27 6.01 9.11
CA ILE A 20 12.29 6.92 8.50
C ILE A 20 12.99 8.09 7.80
N VAL A 21 13.99 8.70 8.46
CA VAL A 21 14.78 9.81 7.88
C VAL A 21 15.50 9.36 6.61
N LEU A 22 16.09 8.16 6.59
CA LEU A 22 16.73 7.59 5.40
C LEU A 22 15.73 7.44 4.24
N LEU A 23 14.51 6.97 4.51
CA LEU A 23 13.48 6.80 3.49
C LEU A 23 13.05 8.16 2.89
N VAL A 24 12.81 9.17 3.73
CA VAL A 24 12.46 10.53 3.28
C VAL A 24 13.60 11.14 2.47
N PHE A 25 14.85 10.92 2.85
CA PHE A 25 16.02 11.37 2.11
C PHE A 25 16.11 10.71 0.72
N LEU A 26 15.88 9.39 0.63
CA LEU A 26 15.84 8.67 -0.64
C LEU A 26 14.72 9.17 -1.55
N GLU A 27 13.55 9.43 -0.99
CA GLU A 27 12.39 9.94 -1.72
C GLU A 27 12.62 11.37 -2.25
N SER A 28 13.25 12.23 -1.44
CA SER A 28 13.60 13.60 -1.84
C SER A 28 14.65 13.63 -2.97
N ASN A 29 15.49 12.60 -3.08
CA ASN A 29 16.53 12.47 -4.11
C ASN A 29 16.13 11.49 -5.23
N LYS A 30 14.82 11.34 -5.50
CA LYS A 30 14.28 10.40 -6.50
C LYS A 30 14.93 10.49 -7.88
N ASN A 31 15.35 11.67 -8.32
CA ASN A 31 15.99 11.86 -9.63
C ASN A 31 17.38 11.18 -9.74
N LYS A 32 18.09 10.97 -8.63
CA LYS A 32 19.39 10.29 -8.60
C LYS A 32 19.29 8.81 -8.22
N TYR A 33 18.31 8.45 -7.39
CA TYR A 33 18.14 7.10 -6.84
C TYR A 33 16.84 6.40 -7.27
N GLY A 34 16.23 6.82 -8.38
CA GLY A 34 14.89 6.38 -8.79
C GLY A 34 14.72 4.86 -8.90
N MET A 35 15.76 4.14 -9.33
CA MET A 35 15.75 2.68 -9.35
C MET A 35 15.66 2.08 -7.93
N ALA A 36 16.50 2.54 -7.00
CA ALA A 36 16.51 2.05 -5.63
C ALA A 36 15.18 2.32 -4.92
N VAL A 37 14.61 3.52 -5.10
CA VAL A 37 13.31 3.88 -4.52
C VAL A 37 12.20 2.98 -5.06
N THR A 38 12.17 2.73 -6.37
CA THR A 38 11.15 1.87 -7.01
C THR A 38 11.25 0.41 -6.53
N VAL A 39 12.48 -0.11 -6.42
CA VAL A 39 12.72 -1.47 -5.91
C VAL A 39 12.30 -1.58 -4.44
N LEU A 40 12.63 -0.59 -3.60
CA LEU A 40 12.19 -0.58 -2.20
C LEU A 40 10.67 -0.52 -2.07
N GLN A 41 9.99 0.34 -2.83
CA GLN A 41 8.53 0.43 -2.83
C GLN A 41 7.88 -0.91 -3.20
N LYS A 42 8.31 -1.54 -4.30
CA LYS A 42 7.84 -2.86 -4.71
C LYS A 42 8.19 -3.93 -3.67
N GLY A 43 9.38 -3.85 -3.08
CA GLY A 43 9.84 -4.75 -2.02
C GLY A 43 8.95 -4.71 -0.78
N PHE A 44 8.62 -3.51 -0.28
CA PHE A 44 7.70 -3.35 0.85
C PHE A 44 6.32 -3.92 0.54
N ILE A 45 5.80 -3.61 -0.66
CA ILE A 45 4.52 -4.10 -1.13
C ILE A 45 4.50 -5.64 -1.17
N LEU A 46 5.52 -6.28 -1.75
CA LEU A 46 5.63 -7.73 -1.83
C LEU A 46 5.90 -8.38 -0.47
N ALA A 47 6.63 -7.71 0.43
CA ALA A 47 6.85 -8.20 1.78
C ALA A 47 5.54 -8.31 2.58
N VAL A 48 4.68 -7.29 2.49
CA VAL A 48 3.34 -7.32 3.13
C VAL A 48 2.50 -8.45 2.55
N VAL A 49 2.52 -8.64 1.23
CA VAL A 49 1.81 -9.75 0.57
C VAL A 49 2.34 -11.10 1.01
N ALA A 50 3.66 -11.28 1.06
CA ALA A 50 4.30 -12.53 1.44
C ALA A 50 3.96 -12.93 2.88
N VAL A 51 4.00 -11.98 3.83
CA VAL A 51 3.59 -12.23 5.22
C VAL A 51 2.11 -12.62 5.30
N SER A 52 1.25 -11.93 4.54
CA SER A 52 -0.19 -12.23 4.52
C SER A 52 -0.48 -13.60 3.88
N MET A 53 0.21 -13.96 2.79
CA MET A 53 0.11 -15.28 2.16
C MET A 53 0.67 -16.37 3.06
N ASN A 54 1.72 -16.10 3.84
CA ASN A 54 2.27 -17.06 4.78
C ASN A 54 1.25 -17.42 5.87
N LEU A 55 0.42 -16.47 6.30
CA LEU A 55 -0.65 -16.74 7.27
C LEU A 55 -1.74 -17.65 6.68
N LEU A 56 -2.17 -17.40 5.44
CA LEU A 56 -3.22 -18.19 4.80
C LEU A 56 -2.70 -19.55 4.35
N ASN A 57 -1.66 -19.56 3.52
CA ASN A 57 -1.11 -20.77 2.92
C ASN A 57 -0.40 -21.64 3.97
N GLY A 58 0.23 -21.03 4.98
CA GLY A 58 0.97 -21.75 6.01
C GLY A 58 0.09 -22.44 7.06
N PHE A 59 -1.00 -21.81 7.51
CA PHE A 59 -1.86 -22.38 8.55
C PHE A 59 -3.07 -23.16 8.02
N THR A 60 -3.58 -22.83 6.83
CA THR A 60 -4.78 -23.48 6.27
C THR A 60 -4.50 -24.29 5.01
N GLY A 61 -3.31 -24.16 4.40
CA GLY A 61 -2.99 -24.84 3.13
C GLY A 61 -3.78 -24.35 1.92
N LEU A 62 -4.59 -23.29 2.07
CA LEU A 62 -5.42 -22.76 0.99
C LEU A 62 -4.65 -21.74 0.16
N PHE A 63 -4.58 -21.97 -1.16
CA PHE A 63 -4.03 -20.99 -2.08
C PHE A 63 -5.05 -19.88 -2.36
N SER A 64 -4.78 -18.66 -1.88
CA SER A 64 -5.69 -17.52 -2.07
C SER A 64 -5.31 -16.65 -3.28
N LEU A 65 -6.01 -16.85 -4.41
CA LEU A 65 -5.91 -15.97 -5.59
C LEU A 65 -6.58 -14.60 -5.38
N GLY A 66 -7.51 -14.49 -4.42
CA GLY A 66 -8.26 -13.26 -4.15
C GLY A 66 -7.39 -12.12 -3.60
N GLN A 67 -6.29 -12.44 -2.91
CA GLN A 67 -5.42 -11.45 -2.27
C GLN A 67 -4.82 -10.47 -3.27
N ALA A 68 -4.39 -10.94 -4.45
CA ALA A 68 -3.88 -10.09 -5.52
C ALA A 68 -4.98 -9.19 -6.11
N GLY A 69 -6.21 -9.70 -6.22
CA GLY A 69 -7.36 -8.94 -6.72
C GLY A 69 -7.76 -7.79 -5.80
N PHE A 70 -7.87 -8.02 -4.49
CA PHE A 70 -8.22 -6.97 -3.52
C PHE A 70 -7.12 -5.91 -3.41
N MET A 71 -5.87 -6.33 -3.53
CA MET A 71 -4.72 -5.43 -3.57
C MET A 71 -4.74 -4.52 -4.82
N ALA A 72 -5.08 -5.07 -5.99
CA ALA A 72 -5.22 -4.29 -7.21
C ALA A 72 -6.38 -3.28 -7.13
N LEU A 73 -7.52 -3.67 -6.56
CA LEU A 73 -8.66 -2.77 -6.34
C LEU A 73 -8.31 -1.59 -5.42
N GLY A 74 -7.62 -1.87 -4.31
CA GLY A 74 -7.13 -0.82 -3.41
C GLY A 74 -6.13 0.11 -4.08
N ALA A 75 -5.14 -0.44 -4.79
CA ALA A 75 -4.14 0.35 -5.50
C ALA A 75 -4.76 1.25 -6.58
N TYR A 76 -5.74 0.74 -7.33
CA TYR A 76 -6.46 1.52 -8.34
C TYR A 76 -7.26 2.67 -7.73
N THR A 77 -7.98 2.38 -6.63
CA THR A 77 -8.75 3.40 -5.90
C THR A 77 -7.84 4.50 -5.35
N TYR A 78 -6.70 4.13 -4.77
CA TYR A 78 -5.71 5.09 -4.28
C TYR A 78 -5.16 5.96 -5.42
N ALA A 79 -4.76 5.34 -6.54
CA ALA A 79 -4.18 6.04 -7.68
C ALA A 79 -5.11 7.10 -8.29
N ILE A 80 -6.43 6.82 -8.40
CA ILE A 80 -7.40 7.79 -8.92
C ILE A 80 -7.38 9.10 -8.12
N PHE A 81 -7.24 9.02 -6.80
CA PHE A 81 -7.33 10.19 -5.93
C PHE A 81 -6.00 10.90 -5.66
N THR A 82 -4.86 10.22 -5.83
CA THR A 82 -3.53 10.78 -5.53
C THR A 82 -2.72 11.23 -6.74
N ILE A 83 -3.10 10.88 -7.98
CA ILE A 83 -2.39 11.39 -9.17
C ILE A 83 -2.65 12.90 -9.28
N PRO A 84 -1.60 13.75 -9.37
CA PRO A 84 -1.76 15.20 -9.48
C PRO A 84 -2.44 15.58 -10.79
N VAL A 85 -3.33 16.58 -10.75
CA VAL A 85 -4.19 16.98 -11.88
C VAL A 85 -3.39 17.26 -13.16
N GLU A 86 -2.21 17.86 -13.03
CA GLU A 86 -1.29 18.17 -14.14
C GLU A 86 -0.80 16.92 -14.91
N SER A 87 -0.63 15.80 -14.21
CA SER A 87 -0.16 14.53 -14.81
C SER A 87 -1.30 13.64 -15.30
N ARG A 88 -2.56 13.95 -14.97
CA ARG A 88 -3.73 13.12 -15.35
C ARG A 88 -3.93 13.05 -16.86
N ALA A 89 -3.63 14.14 -17.58
CA ALA A 89 -3.71 14.18 -19.04
C ALA A 89 -2.74 13.18 -19.72
N SER A 90 -1.57 12.94 -19.12
CA SER A 90 -0.60 11.97 -19.63
C SER A 90 -0.94 10.53 -19.23
N VAL A 91 -1.57 10.30 -18.09
CA VAL A 91 -1.89 8.96 -17.59
C VAL A 91 -3.20 8.41 -18.17
N TYR A 92 -4.21 9.26 -18.38
CA TYR A 92 -5.54 8.89 -18.87
C TYR A 92 -5.76 9.26 -20.35
N TYR A 93 -4.74 9.08 -21.17
CA TYR A 93 -4.75 9.50 -22.58
C TYR A 93 -5.71 8.70 -23.48
N ILE A 94 -6.07 7.47 -23.11
CA ILE A 94 -6.88 6.56 -23.95
C ILE A 94 -8.38 6.80 -23.82
N SER A 95 -8.89 6.93 -22.58
CA SER A 95 -10.34 6.94 -22.34
C SER A 95 -10.87 8.25 -21.73
N GLY A 96 -9.98 9.19 -21.42
CA GLY A 96 -10.33 10.40 -20.68
C GLY A 96 -10.77 10.10 -19.24
N MET A 97 -10.56 11.05 -18.33
CA MET A 97 -11.10 10.95 -16.97
C MET A 97 -12.44 11.68 -16.91
N ASN A 98 -13.42 11.14 -16.17
CA ASN A 98 -14.68 11.84 -15.93
C ASN A 98 -14.39 13.21 -15.28
N PRO A 99 -14.93 14.33 -15.81
CA PRO A 99 -14.64 15.68 -15.32
C PRO A 99 -14.95 15.88 -13.83
N VAL A 100 -15.88 15.11 -13.26
CA VAL A 100 -16.21 15.16 -11.82
C VAL A 100 -15.06 14.65 -10.95
N LEU A 101 -14.32 13.64 -11.43
CA LEU A 101 -13.16 13.06 -10.73
C LEU A 101 -11.87 13.81 -11.08
N ALA A 102 -11.84 14.50 -12.23
CA ALA A 102 -10.67 15.20 -12.74
C ALA A 102 -10.18 16.34 -11.83
N GLY A 103 -11.08 17.00 -11.09
CA GLY A 103 -10.74 18.09 -10.16
C GLY A 103 -10.49 17.67 -8.71
N ILE A 104 -10.72 16.40 -8.35
CA ILE A 104 -10.62 15.94 -6.96
C ILE A 104 -9.23 15.33 -6.73
N GLU A 105 -8.41 16.02 -5.95
CA GLU A 105 -7.16 15.50 -5.39
C GLU A 105 -7.34 15.38 -3.88
N LEU A 106 -7.29 14.15 -3.36
CA LEU A 106 -7.43 13.93 -1.93
C LEU A 106 -6.04 13.85 -1.29
N PRO A 107 -5.88 14.34 -0.04
CA PRO A 107 -4.66 14.09 0.72
C PRO A 107 -4.39 12.60 0.80
N MET A 108 -3.10 12.23 0.71
CA MET A 108 -2.62 10.84 0.72
C MET A 108 -3.31 9.96 1.76
N LEU A 109 -3.48 10.47 2.99
CA LEU A 109 -4.07 9.72 4.11
C LEU A 109 -5.56 9.42 3.87
N VAL A 110 -6.31 10.36 3.32
CA VAL A 110 -7.74 10.19 3.01
C VAL A 110 -7.91 9.22 1.85
N ALA A 111 -7.11 9.35 0.80
CA ALA A 111 -7.11 8.43 -0.33
C ALA A 111 -6.74 6.99 0.09
N LEU A 112 -5.78 6.83 1.02
CA LEU A 112 -5.38 5.54 1.55
C LEU A 112 -6.50 4.85 2.33
N VAL A 113 -7.19 5.61 3.20
CA VAL A 113 -8.35 5.08 3.95
C VAL A 113 -9.49 4.71 3.01
N ALA A 114 -9.80 5.57 2.03
CA ALA A 114 -10.83 5.29 1.03
C ALA A 114 -10.51 4.03 0.22
N ALA A 115 -9.26 3.86 -0.21
CA ALA A 115 -8.79 2.66 -0.89
C ALA A 115 -8.93 1.40 -0.03
N GLY A 116 -8.58 1.48 1.26
CA GLY A 116 -8.74 0.39 2.22
C GLY A 116 -10.21 0.00 2.43
N LEU A 117 -11.10 0.99 2.59
CA LEU A 117 -12.55 0.75 2.72
C LEU A 117 -13.13 0.11 1.46
N MET A 118 -12.71 0.56 0.29
CA MET A 118 -13.16 -0.01 -0.99
C MET A 118 -12.71 -1.48 -1.11
N ALA A 119 -11.43 -1.76 -0.85
CA ALA A 119 -10.90 -3.13 -0.87
C ALA A 119 -11.62 -4.03 0.14
N ALA A 120 -11.90 -3.52 1.36
CA ALA A 120 -12.62 -4.24 2.40
C ALA A 120 -14.07 -4.54 1.99
N ALA A 121 -14.77 -3.58 1.39
CA ALA A 121 -16.16 -3.77 0.94
C ALA A 121 -16.26 -4.88 -0.12
N PHE A 122 -15.42 -4.84 -1.16
CA PHE A 122 -15.41 -5.87 -2.19
C PHE A 122 -14.95 -7.23 -1.67
N SER A 123 -13.97 -7.24 -0.76
CA SER A 123 -13.54 -8.48 -0.10
C SER A 123 -14.63 -9.10 0.76
N ALA A 124 -15.39 -8.29 1.50
CA ALA A 124 -16.52 -8.75 2.28
C ALA A 124 -17.65 -9.32 1.39
N VAL A 125 -17.98 -8.65 0.29
CA VAL A 125 -19.03 -9.12 -0.64
C VAL A 125 -18.64 -10.44 -1.30
N ILE A 126 -17.37 -10.65 -1.63
CA ILE A 126 -16.89 -11.90 -2.23
C ILE A 126 -16.68 -13.00 -1.18
N GLY A 127 -16.26 -12.64 0.03
CA GLY A 127 -16.06 -13.57 1.15
C GLY A 127 -17.36 -14.09 1.74
N PHE A 128 -18.41 -13.27 1.81
CA PHE A 128 -19.71 -13.63 2.37
C PHE A 128 -20.35 -14.88 1.70
N PRO A 129 -20.32 -15.02 0.36
CA PRO A 129 -20.66 -16.25 -0.34
C PRO A 129 -19.91 -17.53 0.06
N GLY A 130 -18.69 -17.40 0.57
CA GLY A 130 -17.90 -18.55 1.03
C GLY A 130 -18.34 -19.06 2.40
N LEU A 131 -18.89 -18.19 3.25
CA LEU A 131 -19.37 -18.55 4.60
C LEU A 131 -20.76 -19.22 4.59
N ARG A 132 -21.55 -19.03 3.54
CA ARG A 132 -22.93 -19.56 3.44
C ARG A 132 -23.04 -21.03 2.99
N PHE A 133 -21.91 -21.70 2.72
CA PHE A 133 -21.88 -23.13 2.36
C PHE A 133 -21.22 -23.99 3.44
N LYS A 134 -21.36 -23.60 4.71
CA LYS A 134 -21.04 -24.45 5.84
C LYS A 134 -22.33 -24.92 6.51
#